data_AF-A0A656HD49-F1
#
_entry.id   AF-A0A656HD49-F1
#
_cell.length_a   1.000
_cell.length_b   1.000
_cell.length_c   1.000
_cell.angle_alpha   90.00
_cell.angle_beta   90.00
_cell.angle_gamma   90.00
#
_symmetry.space_group_name_H-M   'P 1'
#
loop_
_entity.id
_entity.type
_entity.pdbx_description
1 polymer ?
#
loop_
_entity_poly.entity_id
_entity_poly.type
_entity_poly.pdbx_seq_one_letter_code
_entity_poly.pdbx_strand_id
1 'polypeptide(L)'
;MKHWMTSLLCTGVMLALPLGAFADTLAFGKNKISKTVSGSIVRGETKQYTLGGIMGKNMSVAITSTEDNAVITVEYAEKKGHWKALPGAEEGADAHAWYGVLPPSEKNQYRITVAATRGNASYDLFVGLPETYLPWEGSNVRPDNPDLPNANQ
;
A
#
# COMPACT_ATOMS: atom_id res chain seq x y z
N MET A 1 12.73 8.57 66.80
CA MET A 1 13.03 7.19 66.34
C MET A 1 12.18 6.98 65.08
N LYS A 2 12.79 6.98 63.88
CA LYS A 2 13.08 5.76 63.07
C LYS A 2 11.75 5.13 62.56
N HIS A 3 11.37 5.01 61.28
CA HIS A 3 12.05 4.77 59.98
C HIS A 3 11.11 5.19 58.80
N TRP A 4 11.61 5.87 57.74
CA TRP A 4 11.81 5.41 56.34
C TRP A 4 10.55 4.89 55.61
N MET A 5 10.02 5.59 54.59
CA MET A 5 10.47 5.70 53.18
C MET A 5 9.92 4.56 52.31
N THR A 6 8.90 4.87 51.49
CA THR A 6 8.52 4.03 50.34
C THR A 6 8.18 4.95 49.18
N SER A 7 9.22 5.32 48.43
CA SER A 7 9.09 5.93 47.11
C SER A 7 8.75 4.81 46.12
N LEU A 8 7.54 4.85 45.56
CA LEU A 8 7.14 3.96 44.48
C LEU A 8 7.65 4.59 43.17
N LEU A 9 8.79 4.12 42.66
CA LEU A 9 9.20 4.40 41.29
C LEU A 9 8.24 3.67 40.35
N CYS A 10 7.26 4.39 39.79
CA CYS A 10 6.54 3.94 38.60
C CYS A 10 7.53 3.88 37.43
N THR A 11 8.08 2.69 37.17
CA THR A 11 8.84 2.44 35.95
C THR A 11 7.85 2.35 34.80
N GLY A 12 7.61 3.48 34.13
CA GLY A 12 6.84 3.51 32.90
C GLY A 12 7.60 2.78 31.80
N VAL A 13 7.19 1.55 31.49
CA VAL A 13 7.56 0.91 30.24
C VAL A 13 6.82 1.66 29.13
N MET A 14 7.54 2.57 28.47
CA MET A 14 7.03 3.25 27.28
C MET A 14 7.05 2.22 26.14
N LEU A 15 5.93 1.55 25.92
CA LEU A 15 5.69 0.80 24.69
C LEU A 15 5.73 1.80 23.53
N ALA A 16 6.87 1.90 22.85
CA ALA A 16 6.93 2.49 21.53
C ALA A 16 6.13 1.59 20.59
N LEU A 17 4.86 1.95 20.35
CA LEU A 17 4.13 1.36 19.24
C LEU A 17 4.94 1.70 17.98
N PRO A 18 5.26 0.72 17.12
CA PRO A 18 5.85 1.04 15.84
C PRO A 18 4.88 2.00 15.15
N LEU A 19 5.33 3.24 14.92
CA LEU A 19 4.64 4.16 14.03
C LEU A 19 4.62 3.44 12.68
N GLY A 20 3.47 2.85 12.35
CA GLY A 20 3.28 2.18 11.08
C GLY A 20 3.76 3.11 9.98
N ALA A 21 4.64 2.61 9.11
CA ALA A 21 5.09 3.36 7.95
C ALA A 21 3.85 4.01 7.29
N PHE A 22 3.87 5.34 7.15
CA PHE A 22 2.78 6.05 6.50
C PHE A 22 2.74 5.56 5.05
N ALA A 23 1.77 4.70 4.75
CA ALA A 23 1.61 4.19 3.41
C ALA A 23 0.96 5.27 2.53
N ASP A 24 1.62 5.63 1.44
CA ASP A 24 1.09 6.60 0.48
C ASP A 24 -0.10 5.97 -0.25
N THR A 25 -1.29 6.58 -0.18
CA THR A 25 -2.44 6.08 -0.94
C THR A 25 -2.30 6.45 -2.42
N LEU A 26 -2.24 5.45 -3.29
CA LEU A 26 -2.26 5.60 -4.73
C LEU A 26 -3.69 5.80 -5.22
N ALA A 27 -4.05 7.06 -5.41
CA ALA A 27 -5.23 7.44 -6.18
C ALA A 27 -4.86 7.68 -7.65
N PHE A 28 -5.68 7.11 -8.54
CA PHE A 28 -5.61 7.35 -9.98
C PHE A 28 -6.37 8.63 -10.35
N GLY A 29 -5.89 9.35 -11.36
CA GLY A 29 -6.64 10.48 -11.91
C GLY A 29 -7.99 10.03 -12.50
N LYS A 30 -8.92 10.97 -12.68
CA LYS A 30 -10.22 10.69 -13.30
C LYS A 30 -10.02 9.96 -14.64
N ASN A 31 -10.71 8.82 -14.82
CA ASN A 31 -10.63 7.96 -16.00
C ASN A 31 -9.22 7.43 -16.33
N LYS A 32 -8.29 7.41 -15.36
CA LYS A 32 -6.99 6.76 -15.51
C LYS A 32 -7.05 5.37 -14.87
N ILE A 33 -6.51 4.41 -15.61
CA ILE A 33 -6.35 3.00 -15.22
C ILE A 33 -4.91 2.67 -14.83
N SER A 34 -4.02 3.67 -14.84
CA SER A 34 -2.62 3.49 -14.46
C SER A 34 -2.01 4.77 -13.92
N LYS A 35 -0.92 4.62 -13.17
CA LYS A 35 -0.14 5.71 -12.60
C LYS A 35 1.31 5.27 -12.46
N THR A 36 2.24 6.20 -12.71
CA THR A 36 3.64 6.04 -12.35
C THR A 36 3.96 7.00 -11.20
N VAL A 37 4.69 6.51 -10.20
CA VAL A 37 5.17 7.30 -9.07
C VAL A 37 6.67 7.13 -8.93
N SER A 38 7.40 8.23 -8.95
CA SER A 38 8.83 8.26 -8.69
C SER A 38 9.12 8.33 -7.20
N GLY A 39 10.21 7.73 -6.77
CA GLY A 39 10.63 7.74 -5.37
C GLY A 39 12.10 7.41 -5.20
N SER A 40 12.54 7.50 -3.96
CA SER A 40 13.83 6.99 -3.52
C SER A 40 13.70 6.37 -2.14
N ILE A 41 14.59 5.43 -1.85
CA ILE A 41 14.67 4.72 -0.58
C ILE A 41 16.13 4.61 -0.15
N VAL A 42 16.38 4.84 1.14
CA VAL A 42 17.68 4.60 1.76
C VAL A 42 17.80 3.10 2.07
N ARG A 43 19.01 2.56 2.00
CA ARG A 43 19.25 1.14 2.32
C ARG A 43 18.70 0.79 3.71
N GLY A 44 17.90 -0.27 3.78
CA GLY A 44 17.27 -0.74 5.01
C GLY A 44 15.92 -0.10 5.31
N GLU A 45 15.51 0.90 4.53
CA GLU A 45 14.16 1.43 4.55
C GLU A 45 13.28 0.76 3.49
N THR A 46 11.97 0.92 3.67
CA THR A 46 10.97 0.52 2.69
C THR A 46 10.00 1.65 2.48
N LYS A 47 9.45 1.77 1.27
CA LYS A 47 8.35 2.68 0.99
C LYS A 47 7.08 1.87 0.66
N GLN A 48 5.98 2.21 1.33
CA GLN A 48 4.72 1.51 1.17
C GLN A 48 3.71 2.37 0.42
N TYR A 49 3.01 1.74 -0.51
CA TYR A 49 1.91 2.32 -1.27
C TYR A 49 0.66 1.49 -1.06
N THR A 50 -0.47 2.12 -0.74
CA THR A 50 -1.76 1.43 -0.62
C THR A 50 -2.69 1.81 -1.76
N LEU A 51 -3.48 0.87 -2.23
CA LEU A 51 -4.44 1.09 -3.30
C LEU A 51 -5.70 0.25 -3.11
N GLY A 52 -6.82 0.77 -3.62
CA GLY A 52 -8.06 0.01 -3.77
C GLY A 52 -8.05 -0.79 -5.07
N GLY A 53 -8.55 -2.02 -5.04
CA GLY A 53 -8.65 -2.88 -6.22
C GLY A 53 -9.86 -3.80 -6.17
N ILE A 54 -10.35 -4.25 -7.33
CA ILE A 54 -11.54 -5.11 -7.41
C ILE A 54 -11.07 -6.56 -7.51
N MET A 55 -11.58 -7.44 -6.63
CA MET A 55 -11.24 -8.87 -6.71
C MET A 55 -11.62 -9.45 -8.07
N GLY A 56 -10.86 -10.44 -8.54
CA GLY A 56 -11.10 -11.08 -9.83
C GLY A 56 -10.68 -10.25 -11.05
N LYS A 57 -10.21 -9.01 -10.84
CA LYS A 57 -9.62 -8.17 -11.89
C LYS A 57 -8.10 -8.27 -11.86
N ASN A 58 -7.48 -7.97 -12.99
CA ASN A 58 -6.03 -7.98 -13.09
C ASN A 58 -5.44 -6.70 -12.49
N MET A 59 -4.23 -6.81 -11.94
CA MET A 59 -3.38 -5.68 -11.61
C MET A 59 -2.00 -5.91 -12.22
N SER A 60 -1.39 -4.83 -12.70
CA SER A 60 -0.01 -4.82 -13.20
C SER A 60 0.81 -3.90 -12.32
N VAL A 61 1.96 -4.37 -11.85
CA VAL A 61 2.94 -3.57 -11.12
C VAL A 61 4.30 -3.78 -11.78
N ALA A 62 5.04 -2.70 -11.99
CA ALA A 62 6.41 -2.79 -12.48
C ALA A 62 7.25 -1.69 -11.85
N ILE A 63 8.48 -1.99 -11.49
CA ILE A 63 9.43 -1.03 -10.98
C ILE A 63 10.66 -0.98 -11.88
N THR A 64 11.15 0.22 -12.12
CA THR A 64 12.47 0.46 -12.73
C THR A 64 13.28 1.30 -11.77
N SER A 65 14.57 1.01 -11.64
CA SER A 65 15.49 1.80 -10.82
C SER A 65 16.78 2.10 -11.57
N THR A 66 17.37 3.26 -11.31
CA THR A 66 18.57 3.73 -12.00
C THR A 66 19.73 2.74 -11.90
N GLU A 67 19.90 2.09 -10.75
CA GLU A 67 20.99 1.15 -10.48
C GLU A 67 20.55 -0.33 -10.46
N ASP A 68 19.34 -0.61 -10.94
CA ASP A 68 18.74 -1.95 -10.95
C ASP A 68 18.76 -2.64 -9.57
N ASN A 69 18.34 -1.88 -8.56
CA ASN A 69 18.47 -2.25 -7.15
C ASN A 69 17.20 -1.99 -6.32
N ALA A 70 16.06 -1.78 -6.97
CA ALA A 70 14.75 -1.70 -6.32
C ALA A 70 13.88 -2.91 -6.67
N VAL A 71 13.23 -3.47 -5.66
CA VAL A 71 12.34 -4.63 -5.78
C VAL A 71 10.98 -4.32 -5.14
N ILE A 72 9.96 -5.07 -5.53
CA ILE A 72 8.60 -4.96 -5.01
C ILE A 72 8.18 -6.21 -4.25
N THR A 73 7.40 -5.97 -3.20
CA THR A 73 6.51 -6.96 -2.59
C THR A 73 5.08 -6.49 -2.78
N VAL A 74 4.17 -7.39 -3.17
CA VAL A 74 2.75 -7.06 -3.38
C VAL A 74 1.91 -7.87 -2.41
N GLU A 75 1.06 -7.19 -1.65
CA GLU A 75 0.27 -7.79 -0.58
C GLU A 75 -1.20 -7.38 -0.65
N TYR A 76 -2.07 -8.20 -0.08
CA TYR A 76 -3.49 -7.88 0.15
C TYR A 76 -3.82 -7.99 1.64
N ALA A 77 -4.80 -7.20 2.07
CA ALA A 77 -5.28 -7.23 3.44
C ALA A 77 -6.10 -8.50 3.68
N GLU A 78 -5.70 -9.30 4.65
CA GLU A 78 -6.47 -10.40 5.21
C GLU A 78 -7.24 -9.94 6.46
N LYS A 79 -8.18 -10.79 6.89
CA LYS A 79 -8.97 -10.57 8.11
C LYS A 79 -8.06 -10.26 9.31
N LYS A 80 -8.53 -9.38 10.18
CA LYS A 80 -7.83 -8.97 11.42
C LYS A 80 -6.59 -8.10 11.17
N GLY A 81 -6.50 -7.46 10.00
CA GLY A 81 -5.43 -6.52 9.69
C GLY A 81 -4.08 -7.15 9.36
N HIS A 82 -4.06 -8.45 9.05
CA HIS A 82 -2.87 -9.11 8.52
C HIS A 82 -2.69 -8.78 7.04
N TRP A 83 -1.46 -8.83 6.56
CA TRP A 83 -1.13 -8.65 5.16
C TRP A 83 -0.51 -9.93 4.63
N LYS A 84 -0.89 -10.32 3.43
CA LYS A 84 -0.39 -11.53 2.79
C LYS A 84 0.15 -11.23 1.41
N ALA A 85 1.36 -11.70 1.17
CA ALA A 85 2.03 -11.55 -0.12
C ALA A 85 1.32 -12.35 -1.23
N LEU A 86 1.32 -11.78 -2.43
CA LEU A 86 0.93 -12.44 -3.66
C LEU A 86 2.10 -13.27 -4.20
N PRO A 87 1.85 -14.50 -4.69
CA PRO A 87 2.91 -15.36 -5.23
C PRO A 87 3.72 -14.68 -6.33
N GLY A 88 5.04 -14.85 -6.28
CA GLY A 88 6.01 -14.26 -7.21
C GLY A 88 6.33 -12.79 -6.91
N ALA A 89 5.77 -12.23 -5.84
CA ALA A 89 6.10 -10.90 -5.32
C ALA A 89 6.09 -10.91 -3.78
N GLU A 90 6.49 -12.02 -3.18
CA GLU A 90 6.79 -12.13 -1.76
C GLU A 90 8.16 -11.51 -1.40
N GLU A 91 8.38 -11.27 -0.11
CA GLU A 91 9.68 -10.86 0.39
C GLU A 91 10.74 -11.92 0.04
N GLY A 92 11.87 -11.46 -0.52
CA GLY A 92 12.96 -12.33 -1.00
C GLY A 92 12.77 -12.91 -2.41
N ALA A 93 11.66 -12.63 -3.09
CA ALA A 93 11.49 -12.98 -4.51
C ALA A 93 12.27 -12.06 -5.46
N ASP A 94 12.77 -10.92 -4.95
CA ASP A 94 13.45 -9.86 -5.72
C ASP A 94 12.68 -9.48 -7.00
N ALA A 95 11.36 -9.36 -6.87
CA ALA A 95 10.49 -9.10 -8.01
C ALA A 95 10.65 -7.66 -8.51
N HIS A 96 10.78 -7.49 -9.83
CA HIS A 96 10.77 -6.19 -10.51
C HIS A 96 9.44 -5.90 -11.21
N ALA A 97 8.60 -6.91 -11.36
CA ALA A 97 7.26 -6.80 -11.91
C ALA A 97 6.35 -7.88 -11.34
N TRP A 98 5.06 -7.57 -11.29
CA TRP A 98 4.02 -8.52 -10.93
C TRP A 98 2.79 -8.28 -11.80
N TYR A 99 2.16 -9.38 -12.23
CA TYR A 99 0.91 -9.36 -12.97
C TYR A 99 0.04 -10.52 -12.52
N GLY A 100 -1.21 -10.24 -12.21
CA GLY A 100 -2.13 -11.30 -11.84
C GLY A 100 -3.51 -10.82 -11.45
N VAL A 101 -4.37 -11.80 -11.20
CA VAL A 101 -5.73 -11.60 -10.72
C VAL A 101 -5.69 -11.29 -9.23
N LEU A 102 -6.37 -10.22 -8.83
CA LEU A 102 -6.48 -9.81 -7.43
C LEU A 102 -7.35 -10.79 -6.63
N PRO A 103 -6.85 -11.36 -5.53
CA PRO A 103 -7.65 -12.19 -4.64
C PRO A 103 -8.64 -11.34 -3.83
N PRO A 104 -9.63 -11.96 -3.16
CA PRO A 104 -10.46 -11.24 -2.18
C PRO A 104 -9.61 -10.62 -1.08
N SER A 105 -9.86 -9.35 -0.77
CA SER A 105 -9.14 -8.59 0.24
C SER A 105 -10.10 -7.91 1.21
N GLU A 106 -9.70 -7.77 2.48
CA GLU A 106 -10.42 -6.96 3.45
C GLU A 106 -10.48 -5.50 2.95
N LYS A 107 -11.70 -4.95 2.83
CA LYS A 107 -11.96 -3.59 2.33
C LYS A 107 -11.37 -3.31 0.94
N ASN A 108 -11.14 -4.34 0.12
CA ASN A 108 -10.58 -4.21 -1.22
C ASN A 108 -9.19 -3.51 -1.23
N GLN A 109 -8.40 -3.70 -0.17
CA GLN A 109 -7.15 -2.98 0.03
C GLN A 109 -5.92 -3.84 -0.36
N TYR A 110 -5.01 -3.24 -1.11
CA TYR A 110 -3.74 -3.84 -1.51
C TYR A 110 -2.59 -2.91 -1.10
N ARG A 111 -1.41 -3.49 -0.94
CA ARG A 111 -0.19 -2.77 -0.60
C ARG A 111 0.94 -3.20 -1.51
N ILE A 112 1.71 -2.24 -1.98
CA ILE A 112 2.96 -2.43 -2.70
C ILE A 112 4.06 -1.87 -1.81
N THR A 113 5.01 -2.71 -1.44
CA THR A 113 6.18 -2.33 -0.65
C THR A 113 7.39 -2.31 -1.58
N VAL A 114 8.08 -1.18 -1.64
CA VAL A 114 9.33 -1.01 -2.41
C VAL A 114 10.51 -1.06 -1.44
N ALA A 115 11.51 -1.88 -1.76
CA ALA A 115 12.72 -2.05 -0.96
C ALA A 115 13.97 -2.02 -1.85
N ALA A 116 15.12 -1.67 -1.26
CA ALA A 116 16.40 -1.62 -1.96
C ALA A 116 17.20 -2.87 -1.65
N THR A 117 17.72 -3.55 -2.67
CA THR A 117 18.56 -4.74 -2.51
C THR A 117 20.02 -4.38 -2.24
N ARG A 118 20.51 -3.26 -2.81
CA ARG A 118 21.88 -2.79 -2.68
C ARG A 118 21.99 -1.28 -2.68
N GLY A 119 22.49 -0.71 -1.59
CA GLY A 119 22.68 0.75 -1.50
C GLY A 119 21.34 1.49 -1.48
N ASN A 120 21.36 2.77 -1.85
CA ASN A 120 20.14 3.56 -2.01
C ASN A 120 19.55 3.30 -3.39
N ALA A 121 18.23 3.29 -3.50
CA ALA A 121 17.57 3.10 -4.79
C ALA A 121 16.70 4.31 -5.11
N SER A 122 16.86 4.83 -6.33
CA SER A 122 15.91 5.77 -6.95
C SER A 122 15.14 5.00 -8.02
N TYR A 123 13.82 5.15 -8.04
CA TYR A 123 12.94 4.31 -8.84
C TYR A 123 11.73 5.05 -9.40
N ASP A 124 11.15 4.45 -10.44
CA ASP A 124 9.82 4.71 -10.96
C ASP A 124 8.96 3.45 -10.79
N LEU A 125 7.84 3.60 -10.09
CA LEU A 125 6.87 2.52 -9.85
C LEU A 125 5.63 2.75 -10.72
N PHE A 126 5.42 1.86 -11.68
CA PHE A 126 4.19 1.77 -12.46
C PHE A 126 3.17 0.87 -11.76
N VAL A 127 1.92 1.32 -11.71
CA VAL A 127 0.78 0.54 -11.24
C VAL A 127 -0.38 0.71 -12.21
N GLY A 128 -1.00 -0.40 -12.60
CA GLY A 128 -2.13 -0.46 -13.52
C GLY A 128 -3.27 -1.32 -12.99
N LEU A 129 -4.48 -0.78 -13.05
CA LEU A 129 -5.75 -1.44 -12.79
C LEU A 129 -6.68 -1.16 -13.99
N PRO A 130 -6.92 -2.12 -14.90
CA PRO A 130 -7.76 -1.92 -16.08
C PRO A 130 -9.22 -1.54 -15.71
N GLU A 131 -9.63 -1.80 -14.47
CA GLU A 131 -10.88 -1.30 -13.89
C GLU A 131 -10.57 -0.68 -12.51
N THR A 132 -10.67 0.65 -12.40
CA THR A 132 -10.36 1.39 -11.17
C THR A 132 -11.59 1.46 -10.26
N TYR A 133 -11.43 1.12 -8.97
CA TYR A 133 -12.39 1.50 -7.93
C TYR A 133 -12.10 2.94 -7.46
N LEU A 134 -13.10 3.82 -7.46
CA LEU A 134 -12.99 5.18 -6.92
C LEU A 134 -12.75 5.11 -5.40
N PRO A 135 -11.96 6.03 -4.81
CA PRO A 135 -11.51 5.95 -3.41
C PRO A 135 -12.65 5.87 -2.38
N TRP A 136 -12.32 5.29 -1.22
CA TRP A 136 -13.19 4.96 -0.10
C TRP A 136 -14.12 6.11 0.35
N GLU A 137 -15.33 5.73 0.76
CA GLU A 137 -16.48 6.58 1.06
C GLU A 137 -16.26 7.41 2.35
N GLY A 138 -15.65 8.58 2.17
CA GLY A 138 -15.74 9.73 3.08
C GLY A 138 -16.29 10.99 2.38
N SER A 139 -16.66 10.89 1.09
CA SER A 139 -17.25 11.99 0.32
C SER A 139 -18.74 11.72 0.09
N ASN A 140 -19.59 12.56 0.69
CA ASN A 140 -21.04 12.59 0.49
C ASN A 140 -21.40 12.86 -0.98
N VAL A 141 -21.35 11.85 -1.84
CA VAL A 141 -21.98 11.88 -3.16
C VAL A 141 -22.88 10.67 -3.25
N ARG A 142 -24.17 10.90 -3.04
CA ARG A 142 -25.18 9.85 -3.19
C ARG A 142 -25.24 9.41 -4.66
N PRO A 143 -25.37 8.11 -4.95
CA PRO A 143 -25.54 7.59 -6.29
C PRO A 143 -26.96 7.78 -6.88
N ASP A 144 -27.81 8.62 -6.27
CA ASP A 144 -29.23 8.78 -6.62
C ASP A 144 -29.57 10.13 -7.28
N ASN A 145 -28.64 10.82 -7.95
CA ASN A 145 -28.99 12.04 -8.71
C ASN A 145 -29.70 11.67 -10.04
N PRO A 146 -31.01 11.95 -10.20
CA PRO A 146 -31.79 11.51 -11.36
C PRO A 146 -31.66 12.43 -12.59
N ASP A 147 -30.85 13.49 -12.55
CA ASP A 147 -30.81 14.53 -13.59
C ASP A 147 -29.63 14.39 -14.57
N LEU A 148 -29.59 13.30 -15.35
CA LEU A 148 -28.88 13.29 -16.63
C LEU A 148 -29.84 12.87 -17.76
N PRO A 149 -29.88 13.60 -18.89
CA PRO A 149 -30.72 13.22 -20.01
C PRO A 149 -30.23 11.89 -20.59
N ASN A 150 -31.20 11.00 -20.84
CA ASN A 150 -31.04 9.71 -21.47
C ASN A 150 -30.25 9.81 -22.78
N ALA A 151 -28.97 9.40 -22.76
CA ALA A 151 -28.27 9.06 -23.98
C ALA A 151 -28.67 7.62 -24.36
N ASN A 152 -29.80 7.53 -25.07
CA ASN A 152 -30.40 6.39 -25.79
C ASN A 152 -31.90 6.18 -25.46
N GLN A 153 -32.73 7.14 -25.87
CA GLN A 153 -34.07 6.99 -26.48
C GLN A 153 -34.70 8.37 -26.65
#